data_AF-A0A7Y6XPQ5-F1
#
_entry.id   AF-A0A7Y6XPQ5-F1
#
_cell.length_a   1.000
_cell.length_b   1.000
_cell.length_c   1.000
_cell.angle_alpha   90.00
_cell.angle_beta   90.00
_cell.angle_gamma   90.00
#
_symmetry.space_group_name_H-M   'P 1'
#
loop_
_entity.id
_entity.type
_entity.pdbx_description
1 polymer ?
#
loop_
_entity_poly.entity_id
_entity_poly.type
_entity_poly.pdbx_seq_one_letter_code
_entity_poly.pdbx_strand_id
1 'polypeptide(L)' 'MQDYQPVTSVAALNKIDIPVLVIAGDQDHDNGNPEELKNELPNGQLVIISGDHNNASKGEEFAQEILKFLGD' A
#
# COMPACT_ATOMS: atom_id res chain seq x y z
N MET A 1 17.08 3.86 9.06
CA MET A 1 15.99 3.04 9.60
C MET A 1 14.97 3.96 10.23
N GLN A 2 13.69 3.63 10.17
CA GLN A 2 12.63 4.43 10.76
C GLN A 2 12.50 4.09 12.25
N ASP A 3 12.62 5.10 13.12
CA ASP A 3 12.64 4.88 14.58
C ASP A 3 11.25 4.68 15.19
N TYR A 4 10.18 5.18 14.55
CA TYR A 4 8.80 5.10 15.05
C TYR A 4 7.78 4.94 13.91
N GLN A 5 6.77 4.07 14.10
CA GLN A 5 5.61 3.96 13.22
C GLN A 5 4.37 4.58 13.90
N PRO A 6 3.60 5.44 13.22
CA PRO A 6 2.32 5.91 13.74
C PRO A 6 1.34 4.74 13.85
N VAL A 7 0.56 4.70 14.93
CA VAL A 7 -0.50 3.70 15.10
C VAL A 7 -1.82 4.28 14.63
N THR A 8 -2.46 3.61 13.67
CA THR A 8 -3.83 3.88 13.24
C THR A 8 -4.68 2.68 13.61
N SER A 9 -5.82 2.90 14.27
CA SER A 9 -6.70 1.79 14.64
C SER A 9 -7.46 1.26 13.43
N VAL A 10 -7.79 -0.02 13.45
CA VAL A 10 -8.68 -0.67 12.46
C VAL A 10 -10.00 0.09 12.32
N ALA A 11 -10.58 0.56 13.44
CA ALA A 11 -11.81 1.34 13.42
C ALA A 11 -11.66 2.72 12.75
N ALA A 12 -10.44 3.27 12.66
CA ALA A 12 -10.15 4.49 11.91
C ALA A 12 -9.93 4.18 10.42
N LEU A 13 -9.23 3.09 10.08
CA LEU A 13 -9.07 2.65 8.68
C LEU A 13 -10.41 2.36 8.01
N ASN A 14 -11.32 1.69 8.72
CA ASN A 14 -12.68 1.38 8.24
C ASN A 14 -13.57 2.62 7.99
N LYS A 15 -13.13 3.83 8.38
CA LYS A 15 -13.86 5.08 8.08
C LYS A 15 -13.43 5.71 6.76
N ILE A 16 -12.40 5.18 6.10
CA ILE A 16 -11.93 5.68 4.80
C ILE A 16 -12.83 5.09 3.72
N ASP A 17 -13.81 5.88 3.27
CA ASP A 17 -14.85 5.44 2.33
C ASP A 17 -14.55 5.80 0.86
N ILE A 18 -13.36 6.34 0.59
CA ILE A 18 -12.88 6.57 -0.79
C ILE A 18 -12.10 5.35 -1.29
N PRO A 19 -11.96 5.15 -2.62
CA PRO A 19 -11.03 4.17 -3.16
C PRO A 19 -9.61 4.39 -2.63
N VAL A 20 -8.94 3.31 -2.22
CA VAL A 20 -7.55 3.36 -1.75
C VAL A 20 -6.74 2.31 -2.49
N LEU A 21 -5.63 2.74 -3.10
CA LEU A 21 -4.63 1.83 -3.65
C LEU A 21 -3.51 1.60 -2.63
N VAL A 22 -3.25 0.33 -2.34
CA VAL A 22 -2.07 -0.15 -1.61
C VAL A 22 -1.13 -0.76 -2.65
N ILE A 23 0.11 -0.24 -2.73
CA ILE A 23 1.17 -0.82 -3.55
C ILE A 23 2.30 -1.26 -2.62
N ALA A 24 2.79 -2.48 -2.77
CA ALA A 24 3.94 -2.98 -2.02
C ALA A 24 4.88 -3.80 -2.92
N GLY A 25 6.16 -3.83 -2.57
CA GLY A 25 7.13 -4.72 -3.20
C GLY A 25 6.89 -6.19 -2.82
N ASP A 26 7.21 -7.11 -3.72
CA ASP A 26 7.12 -8.57 -3.51
C ASP A 26 8.09 -9.11 -2.46
N GLN A 27 9.07 -8.28 -2.05
CA GLN A 27 10.02 -8.57 -0.99
C GLN A 27 9.84 -7.67 0.25
N ASP A 28 8.86 -6.77 0.26
CA ASP A 28 8.65 -5.80 1.34
C ASP A 28 7.69 -6.32 2.42
N HIS A 29 8.26 -6.70 3.55
CA HIS A 29 7.52 -7.04 4.78
C HIS A 29 8.01 -6.25 5.99
N ASP A 30 8.78 -5.18 5.78
CA ASP A 30 9.43 -4.41 6.87
C ASP A 30 8.39 -3.73 7.77
N ASN A 31 7.22 -3.44 7.20
CA ASN A 31 6.14 -2.66 7.81
C ASN A 31 4.84 -3.45 8.02
N GLY A 32 4.91 -4.78 7.98
CA GLY A 32 3.76 -5.67 8.12
C GLY A 32 3.27 -6.24 6.80
N ASN A 33 2.03 -6.71 6.78
CA ASN A 33 1.44 -7.39 5.62
C ASN A 33 0.53 -6.44 4.82
N PRO A 34 0.81 -6.18 3.54
CA PRO A 34 0.00 -5.29 2.72
C PRO A 34 -1.41 -5.85 2.41
N GLU A 35 -1.59 -7.17 2.41
CA GLU A 35 -2.90 -7.81 2.26
C GLU A 35 -3.79 -7.60 3.48
N GLU A 36 -3.22 -7.68 4.69
CA GLU A 36 -3.93 -7.34 5.92
C GLU A 36 -4.37 -5.87 5.90
N LEU A 37 -3.47 -4.94 5.53
CA LEU A 37 -3.84 -3.52 5.41
C LEU A 37 -4.98 -3.31 4.39
N LYS A 38 -4.90 -3.93 3.20
CA LYS A 38 -5.97 -3.83 2.21
C LYS A 38 -7.30 -4.33 2.76
N ASN A 39 -7.29 -5.42 3.53
CA ASN A 39 -8.52 -6.02 4.07
C ASN A 39 -9.19 -5.14 5.14
N GLU A 40 -8.45 -4.23 5.79
CA GLU A 40 -8.99 -3.25 6.74
C GLU A 40 -9.49 -1.95 6.08
N LEU A 41 -9.32 -1.82 4.76
CA LEU A 41 -9.78 -0.67 3.97
C LEU A 41 -11.04 -1.08 3.16
N PRO A 42 -12.21 -0.46 3.41
CA PRO A 42 -13.48 -0.87 2.79
C PRO A 42 -13.45 -0.93 1.27
N ASN A 43 -12.76 0.03 0.64
CA ASN A 43 -12.60 0.16 -0.81
C ASN A 43 -11.12 0.02 -1.22
N GLY A 44 -10.38 -0.82 -0.49
CA GLY A 44 -8.95 -1.07 -0.70
C GLY A 44 -8.67 -1.98 -1.90
N GLN A 45 -7.68 -1.61 -2.69
CA GLN A 45 -7.10 -2.42 -3.76
C GLN A 45 -5.63 -2.67 -3.45
N LEU A 46 -5.13 -3.88 -3.68
CA LEU A 46 -3.72 -4.23 -3.47
C LEU A 46 -3.08 -4.59 -4.80
N VAL A 47 -1.92 -4.00 -5.07
CA VAL A 47 -1.02 -4.42 -6.14
C VAL A 47 0.35 -4.74 -5.54
N ILE A 48 0.89 -5.91 -5.89
CA ILE A 48 2.24 -6.32 -5.54
C ILE A 48 3.12 -6.16 -6.78
N ILE A 49 4.21 -5.41 -6.63
CA ILE A 49 5.16 -5.09 -7.71
C ILE A 49 6.54 -5.66 -7.38
N SER A 50 7.44 -5.72 -8.36
CA SER A 50 8.81 -6.19 -8.10
C SER A 50 9.59 -5.20 -7.24
N GLY A 51 10.17 -5.65 -6.12
CA GLY A 51 11.14 -4.86 -5.34
C GLY A 51 11.07 -5.03 -3.82
N ASP A 52 12.06 -4.45 -3.15
CA ASP A 52 12.13 -4.35 -1.68
C ASP A 52 11.57 -3.01 -1.17
N HIS A 53 11.54 -2.87 0.16
CA HIS A 53 11.09 -1.67 0.88
C HIS A 53 11.68 -0.35 0.37
N ASN A 54 12.95 -0.37 -0.06
CA ASN A 54 13.69 0.83 -0.45
C ASN A 54 13.68 1.07 -1.96
N ASN A 55 13.22 0.12 -2.77
CA ASN A 55 13.39 0.14 -4.22
C ASN A 55 12.10 -0.05 -5.03
N ALA A 56 11.06 -0.68 -4.48
CA ALA A 56 9.81 -0.93 -5.19
C ALA A 56 9.19 0.37 -5.77
N SER A 57 9.19 1.45 -4.98
CA SER A 57 8.65 2.76 -5.40
C SER A 57 9.45 3.49 -6.48
N LYS A 58 10.65 3.02 -6.82
CA LYS A 58 11.51 3.61 -7.87
C LYS A 58 11.33 2.93 -9.23
N GLY A 59 10.61 1.81 -9.28
CA GLY A 59 10.36 1.06 -10.51
C GLY A 59 9.30 1.69 -11.41
N GLU A 60 9.35 1.36 -12.70
CA GLU A 60 8.35 1.83 -13.67
C GLU A 60 6.94 1.30 -13.34
N GLU A 61 6.85 0.05 -12.86
CA GLU A 61 5.59 -0.61 -12.46
C GLU A 61 4.82 0.22 -11.42
N PHE A 62 5.51 0.80 -10.44
CA PHE A 62 4.91 1.68 -9.43
C PHE A 62 4.22 2.89 -10.06
N ALA A 63 4.89 3.56 -11.00
CA ALA A 63 4.33 4.72 -11.69
C ALA A 63 3.14 4.34 -12.59
N GLN A 64 3.20 3.18 -13.25
CA GLN A 64 2.12 2.68 -14.10
C GLN A 64 0.84 2.41 -13.29
N GLU A 65 0.95 1.77 -12.12
CA GLU A 65 -0.22 1.48 -11.29
C GLU A 65 -0.84 2.74 -10.67
N ILE A 66 -0.02 3.75 -10.35
CA ILE A 66 -0.53 5.08 -9.96
C ILE A 66 -1.33 5.71 -11.10
N LEU A 67 -0.78 5.74 -12.32
CA LEU A 67 -1.45 6.34 -13.47
C LEU A 67 -2.77 5.62 -13.80
N LYS A 68 -2.79 4.30 -13.68
CA LYS A 68 -4.00 3.49 -13.86
C LYS A 68 -5.06 3.82 -12.81
N PHE A 69 -4.69 3.89 -11.53
CA PHE A 69 -5.62 4.21 -10.45
C PHE A 69 -6.17 5.64 -10.50
N LEU A 70 -5.38 6.61 -10.97
CA LEU A 70 -5.81 8.01 -11.10
C LEU A 70 -6.49 8.34 -12.43
N GLY A 71 -6.31 7.48 -13.44
CA GLY A 71 -6.84 7.67 -14.79
C GLY A 71 -8.25 7.11 -15.01
N ASP A 72 -8.70 6.25 -14.09
CA ASP A 72 -10.10 5.82 -13.95
C ASP A 72 -10.92 6.84 -13.12
#